data_AF-A0AAU2RG02-F1
#
_entry.id   AF-A0AAU2RG02-F1
#
_cell.length_a   1.000
_cell.length_b   1.000
_cell.length_c   1.000
_cell.angle_alpha   90.00
_cell.angle_beta   90.00
_cell.angle_gamma   90.00
#
_symmetry.space_group_name_H-M   'P 1'
#
loop_
_entity.id
_entity.type
_entity.pdbx_description
1 polymer ?
#
loop_
_entity_poly.entity_id
_entity_poly.type
_entity_poly.pdbx_seq_one_letter_code
_entity_poly.pdbx_strand_id
1 'polypeptide(L)'
;MALELDGRRKELCDWLTANHIEPRDVPVRGDLAVDTVDGQRVIRYEAMLHSADGRLMLDDRGEDVAIERRTVPLLVEPPDWWEPYEKPTRATLLAAVERVRALHVRNPNSVTCEHCSERDYPDYSVPWPCPTIRALDEEQP
;
A
#
# COMPACT_ATOMS: atom_id res chain seq x y z
N MET A 1 -22.85 -0.59 -5.55
CA MET A 1 -21.42 -0.86 -5.32
C MET A 1 -20.50 -0.35 -6.44
N ALA A 2 -20.75 -0.60 -7.74
CA ALA A 2 -19.90 -0.01 -8.80
C ALA A 2 -20.03 1.53 -8.93
N LEU A 3 -21.25 2.06 -8.79
CA LEU A 3 -21.52 3.50 -8.88
C LEU A 3 -20.85 4.33 -7.76
N GLU A 4 -20.64 3.75 -6.57
CA GLU A 4 -19.97 4.44 -5.46
C GLU A 4 -18.46 4.55 -5.67
N LEU A 5 -17.85 3.58 -6.35
CA LEU A 5 -16.43 3.64 -6.73
C LEU A 5 -16.20 4.71 -7.79
N ASP A 6 -17.13 4.84 -8.75
CA ASP A 6 -17.07 5.90 -9.77
C ASP A 6 -17.26 7.30 -9.14
N GLY A 7 -18.15 7.43 -8.14
CA GLY A 7 -18.35 8.66 -7.37
C GLY A 7 -17.12 9.08 -6.57
N ARG A 8 -16.55 8.17 -5.77
CA ARG A 8 -15.32 8.43 -5.00
C ARG A 8 -14.13 8.75 -5.89
N ARG A 9 -13.99 8.03 -7.01
CA ARG A 9 -12.94 8.33 -7.99
C ARG A 9 -13.08 9.73 -8.56
N LYS A 10 -14.29 10.15 -8.91
CA LYS A 10 -14.54 11.50 -9.42
C LYS A 10 -14.19 12.56 -8.37
N GLU A 11 -14.67 12.40 -7.13
CA GLU A 11 -14.37 13.35 -6.05
C GLU A 11 -12.87 13.46 -5.76
N LEU A 12 -12.13 12.35 -5.81
CA LEU A 12 -10.67 12.35 -5.69
C LEU A 12 -10.03 13.14 -6.84
N CYS A 13 -10.43 12.90 -8.08
CA CYS A 13 -9.91 13.64 -9.24
C CYS A 13 -10.23 15.14 -9.15
N ASP A 14 -11.44 15.49 -8.71
CA ASP A 14 -11.85 16.89 -8.52
C ASP A 14 -10.99 17.56 -7.42
N TRP A 15 -10.74 16.87 -6.31
CA TRP A 15 -9.89 17.35 -5.22
C TRP A 15 -8.43 17.54 -5.66
N LEU A 16 -7.85 16.57 -6.38
CA LEU A 16 -6.50 16.68 -6.92
C LEU A 16 -6.39 17.89 -7.86
N THR A 17 -7.34 18.04 -8.79
CA THR A 17 -7.40 19.15 -9.75
C THR A 17 -7.51 20.51 -9.03
N ALA A 18 -8.34 20.59 -7.99
CA ALA A 18 -8.51 21.80 -7.19
C ALA A 18 -7.24 22.21 -6.43
N ASN A 19 -6.34 21.27 -6.18
CA ASN A 19 -5.01 21.50 -5.60
C ASN A 19 -3.90 21.61 -6.66
N HIS A 20 -4.26 21.82 -7.92
CA HIS A 20 -3.34 21.93 -9.05
C HIS A 20 -2.49 20.67 -9.30
N ILE A 21 -3.02 19.50 -8.95
CA ILE A 21 -2.44 18.20 -9.27
C ILE A 21 -3.24 17.61 -10.43
N GLU A 22 -2.55 17.27 -11.52
CA GLU A 22 -3.15 16.57 -12.66
C GLU A 22 -3.41 15.10 -12.28
N PRO A 23 -4.67 14.64 -12.19
CA PRO A 23 -4.97 13.29 -11.70
C PRO A 23 -4.35 12.18 -12.55
N ARG A 24 -4.13 12.40 -13.85
CA ARG A 24 -3.52 11.39 -14.73
C ARG A 24 -2.06 11.11 -14.39
N ASP A 25 -1.39 12.06 -13.72
CA ASP A 25 0.01 11.93 -13.35
C ASP A 25 0.14 11.14 -12.02
N VAL A 26 -0.94 10.98 -11.25
CA VAL A 26 -0.92 10.29 -9.95
C VAL A 26 -1.16 8.79 -10.12
N PRO A 27 -0.22 7.91 -9.73
CA PRO A 27 -0.42 6.46 -9.82
C PRO A 27 -1.48 5.99 -8.82
N VAL A 28 -2.30 5.01 -9.22
CA VAL A 28 -3.42 4.47 -8.40
C VAL A 28 -2.98 3.94 -7.02
N ARG A 29 -1.75 3.46 -6.92
CA ARG A 29 -1.13 2.98 -5.66
C ARG A 29 0.14 3.75 -5.33
N GLY A 30 0.22 5.00 -5.77
CA GLY A 30 1.31 5.91 -5.43
C GLY A 30 1.13 6.47 -4.03
N ASP A 31 2.24 6.93 -3.42
CA ASP A 31 2.15 7.72 -2.19
C ASP A 31 1.27 8.95 -2.44
N LEU A 32 0.31 9.21 -1.55
CA LEU A 32 -0.56 10.38 -1.55
C LEU A 32 -1.00 10.68 -0.12
N ALA A 33 -0.43 11.71 0.48
CA ALA A 33 -0.66 12.07 1.87
C ALA A 33 -0.70 13.59 2.05
N VAL A 34 -1.33 14.02 3.14
CA VAL A 34 -1.30 15.41 3.60
C VAL A 34 -0.40 15.49 4.82
N ASP A 35 0.55 16.43 4.80
CA ASP A 35 1.53 16.65 5.86
C ASP A 35 1.59 18.14 6.25
N THR A 36 2.35 18.47 7.29
CA THR A 36 2.66 19.84 7.71
C THR A 36 4.18 20.07 7.65
N VAL A 37 4.62 20.96 6.77
CA VAL A 37 6.02 21.34 6.62
C VAL A 37 6.15 22.84 6.93
N ASP A 38 7.01 23.18 7.90
CA ASP A 38 7.24 24.56 8.35
C ASP A 38 5.94 25.34 8.70
N GLY A 39 4.95 24.63 9.25
CA GLY A 39 3.65 25.19 9.63
C GLY A 39 2.64 25.34 8.48
N GLN A 40 3.01 24.98 7.25
CA GLN A 40 2.12 24.96 6.09
C GLN A 40 1.67 23.53 5.78
N ARG A 41 0.37 23.34 5.55
CA ARG A 41 -0.17 22.06 5.08
C ARG A 41 0.15 21.86 3.61
N VAL A 42 0.65 20.67 3.27
CA VAL A 42 1.07 20.31 1.93
C VAL A 42 0.54 18.93 1.56
N ILE A 43 0.31 18.71 0.27
CA ILE A 43 0.06 17.39 -0.30
C ILE A 43 1.40 16.85 -0.80
N ARG A 44 1.79 15.70 -0.30
CA ARG A 44 2.97 14.94 -0.71
C ARG A 44 2.49 13.77 -1.56
N TYR A 45 3.01 13.65 -2.78
CA TYR A 45 2.55 12.60 -3.70
C TYR A 45 3.61 12.13 -4.68
N GLU A 46 3.40 10.95 -5.24
CA GLU A 46 4.15 10.45 -6.39
C GLU A 46 3.50 10.87 -7.71
N ALA A 47 4.31 11.33 -8.66
CA ALA A 47 3.90 11.72 -10.00
C ALA A 47 4.65 10.88 -11.05
N MET A 48 3.90 10.30 -11.99
CA MET A 48 4.44 9.68 -13.21
C MET A 48 4.99 10.77 -14.12
N LEU A 49 6.18 10.54 -14.66
CA LEU A 49 6.84 11.49 -15.55
C LEU A 49 6.38 11.31 -16.99
N HIS A 50 6.14 12.44 -17.65
CA HIS A 50 5.83 12.50 -19.07
C HIS A 50 6.93 13.22 -19.84
N SER A 51 7.25 12.72 -21.03
CA SER A 51 8.15 13.38 -21.96
C SER A 51 7.51 14.65 -22.53
N ALA A 52 8.30 15.46 -23.23
CA ALA A 52 7.80 16.66 -23.91
C ALA A 52 6.63 16.38 -24.89
N ASP A 53 6.59 15.17 -25.46
CA ASP A 53 5.52 14.72 -26.38
C ASP A 53 4.30 14.15 -25.64
N GLY A 54 4.27 14.22 -24.30
CA GLY A 54 3.18 13.74 -23.46
C GLY A 54 3.16 12.23 -23.21
N ARG A 55 4.19 11.48 -23.63
CA ARG A 55 4.29 10.02 -23.39
C ARG A 55 4.89 9.74 -22.03
N LEU A 56 4.51 8.64 -21.38
CA LEU A 56 5.15 8.19 -20.15
C LEU A 56 6.65 7.97 -20.38
N MET A 57 7.47 8.50 -19.48
CA MET A 57 8.89 8.22 -19.43
C MET A 57 9.13 6.91 -18.69
N LEU A 58 10.11 6.15 -19.16
CA LEU A 58 10.61 5.01 -18.41
C LEU A 58 11.73 5.45 -17.46
N ASP A 59 11.95 4.65 -16.43
CA ASP A 59 13.09 4.79 -15.53
C ASP A 59 14.43 4.56 -16.25
N ASP A 60 15.53 4.69 -15.53
CA ASP A 60 16.89 4.56 -16.07
C ASP A 60 17.21 3.16 -16.60
N ARG A 61 16.45 2.15 -16.16
CA ARG A 61 16.56 0.76 -16.62
C ARG A 61 15.67 0.45 -17.82
N GLY A 62 14.69 1.30 -18.09
CA GLY A 62 13.72 1.10 -19.16
C GLY A 62 12.69 0.02 -18.83
N GLU A 63 12.51 -0.33 -17.55
CA GLU A 63 11.66 -1.45 -17.12
C GLU A 63 10.31 -0.94 -16.61
N ASP A 64 10.32 0.16 -15.86
CA ASP A 64 9.14 0.73 -15.22
C ASP A 64 8.93 2.19 -15.64
N VAL A 65 7.74 2.73 -15.34
CA VAL A 65 7.44 4.16 -15.50
C VAL A 65 8.27 4.96 -14.50
N ALA A 66 8.94 6.00 -14.97
CA ALA A 66 9.66 6.91 -14.11
C ALA A 66 8.68 7.67 -13.21
N ILE A 67 8.95 7.66 -11.90
CA ILE A 67 8.14 8.31 -10.87
C ILE A 67 9.03 9.29 -10.10
N GLU A 68 8.50 10.47 -9.79
CA GLU A 68 9.13 11.41 -8.87
C GLU A 68 8.20 11.78 -7.72
N ARG A 69 8.79 12.25 -6.61
CA ARG A 69 8.03 12.77 -5.47
C ARG A 69 7.86 14.28 -5.61
N ARG A 70 6.63 14.75 -5.45
CA ARG A 70 6.26 16.15 -5.48
C ARG A 70 5.58 16.57 -4.19
N THR A 71 5.65 17.87 -3.93
CA THR A 71 4.96 18.52 -2.82
C THR A 71 4.28 19.77 -3.35
N VAL A 72 3.00 19.95 -3.03
CA VAL A 72 2.25 21.18 -3.34
C VAL A 72 1.51 21.69 -2.10
N PRO A 73 1.20 22.99 -1.99
CA PRO A 73 0.34 23.49 -0.92
C PRO A 73 -1.04 22.81 -0.94
N LEU A 74 -1.61 22.54 0.24
CA LEU A 74 -3.02 22.16 0.35
C LEU A 74 -3.90 23.41 0.25
N LEU A 75 -4.67 23.51 -0.83
CA LEU A 75 -5.60 24.62 -1.12
C LEU A 75 -7.04 24.26 -0.77
N VAL A 76 -7.42 23.00 -0.96
CA VAL A 76 -8.76 22.47 -0.67
C VAL A 76 -8.62 21.19 0.14
N GLU A 77 -9.39 21.08 1.23
CA GLU A 77 -9.39 19.89 2.09
C GLU A 77 -9.82 18.63 1.31
N PRO A 78 -9.27 17.46 1.68
CA PRO A 78 -9.69 16.20 1.07
C PRO A 78 -11.15 15.87 1.42
N PRO A 79 -11.82 15.01 0.63
CA PRO A 79 -13.13 14.47 0.98
C PRO A 79 -13.12 13.74 2.33
N ASP A 80 -14.24 13.75 3.06
CA ASP A 80 -14.34 13.17 4.41
C ASP A 80 -14.01 11.67 4.49
N TRP A 81 -14.17 10.94 3.38
CA TRP A 81 -13.86 9.51 3.30
C TRP A 81 -12.40 9.23 2.93
N TRP A 82 -11.66 10.24 2.46
CA TRP A 82 -10.29 10.06 2.00
C TRP A 82 -9.36 9.83 3.18
N GLU A 83 -8.44 8.88 2.98
CA GLU A 83 -7.40 8.57 3.95
C GLU A 83 -6.03 8.66 3.26
N PRO A 84 -4.99 9.13 3.97
CA PRO A 84 -3.65 9.15 3.44
C PRO A 84 -3.15 7.74 3.14
N TYR A 85 -2.41 7.59 2.04
CA TYR A 85 -1.74 6.35 1.69
C TYR A 85 -0.25 6.59 1.49
N GLU A 86 0.55 5.81 2.19
CA GLU A 86 1.99 5.71 1.97
C GLU A 86 2.35 4.25 1.79
N LYS A 87 3.14 3.94 0.76
CA LYS A 87 3.63 2.60 0.52
C LYS A 87 4.41 2.13 1.75
N PRO A 88 4.13 0.92 2.26
CA PRO A 88 4.89 0.38 3.37
C PRO A 88 6.35 0.21 2.96
N THR A 89 7.27 0.67 3.81
CA THR A 89 8.69 0.48 3.56
C THR A 89 9.05 -1.01 3.59
N ARG A 90 10.17 -1.39 2.96
CA ARG A 90 10.70 -2.76 3.07
C ARG A 90 10.85 -3.19 4.53
N ALA A 91 11.33 -2.31 5.40
CA ALA A 91 11.48 -2.60 6.82
C ALA A 91 10.12 -2.86 7.50
N THR A 92 9.11 -2.07 7.17
CA THR A 92 7.74 -2.26 7.67
C THR A 92 7.16 -3.60 7.22
N LEU A 93 7.37 -3.97 5.95
CA LEU A 93 6.93 -5.25 5.39
C LEU A 93 7.64 -6.44 6.04
N LEU A 94 8.96 -6.37 6.20
CA LEU A 94 9.73 -7.41 6.89
C LEU A 94 9.28 -7.55 8.35
N ALA A 95 9.08 -6.45 9.06
CA ALA A 95 8.56 -6.49 10.42
C ALA A 95 7.15 -7.11 10.50
N ALA A 96 6.31 -6.92 9.47
CA ALA A 96 5.00 -7.57 9.40
C ALA A 96 5.14 -9.09 9.19
N VAL A 97 6.05 -9.53 8.32
CA VAL A 97 6.36 -10.95 8.12
C VAL A 97 6.85 -11.59 9.42
N GLU A 98 7.74 -10.93 10.16
CA GLU A 98 8.22 -11.43 11.45
C GLU A 98 7.11 -11.54 12.50
N ARG A 99 6.16 -10.60 12.53
CA ARG A 99 4.98 -10.73 13.41
C ARG A 99 4.12 -11.93 13.04
N VAL A 100 3.92 -12.20 11.75
CA VAL A 100 3.21 -13.40 11.29
C VAL A 100 3.97 -14.65 11.75
N ARG A 101 5.29 -14.71 11.55
CA ARG A 101 6.11 -15.84 12.04
C ARG A 101 5.96 -16.06 13.55
N ALA A 102 5.97 -14.99 14.34
CA ALA A 102 5.84 -15.07 15.79
C ALA A 102 4.46 -15.56 16.28
N LEU A 103 3.39 -15.29 15.53
CA LEU A 103 2.05 -15.81 15.83
C LEU A 103 1.98 -17.33 15.61
N HIS A 104 2.60 -17.82 14.55
CA HIS A 104 2.56 -19.24 14.20
C HIS A 104 3.64 -20.01 14.95
N VAL A 105 3.26 -20.65 16.06
CA VAL A 105 4.18 -21.45 16.89
C VAL A 105 3.87 -22.95 16.77
N ARG A 106 4.91 -23.79 16.82
CA ARG A 106 4.77 -25.26 16.90
C ARG A 106 4.36 -25.65 18.32
N ASN A 107 3.20 -26.29 18.47
CA ASN A 107 2.83 -26.93 19.71
C ASN A 107 3.69 -28.19 19.91
N PRO A 108 4.45 -28.32 21.03
CA PRO A 108 5.35 -29.44 21.24
C PRO A 108 4.63 -30.77 21.47
N ASN A 109 3.39 -30.74 21.98
CA ASN A 109 2.62 -31.94 22.34
C ASN A 109 1.89 -32.53 21.15
N SER A 110 1.30 -31.70 20.29
CA SER A 110 0.51 -32.13 19.12
C SER A 110 1.28 -32.09 17.81
N VAL A 111 2.44 -31.41 17.76
CA VAL A 111 3.21 -31.19 16.51
C VAL A 111 2.39 -30.42 15.45
N THR A 112 1.39 -29.67 15.89
CA THR A 112 0.56 -28.79 15.05
C THR A 112 0.95 -27.33 15.23
N CYS A 113 0.49 -26.46 14.33
CA CYS A 113 0.58 -25.02 14.53
C CYS A 113 -0.49 -24.58 15.53
N GLU A 114 -0.07 -23.96 16.64
CA GLU A 114 -0.94 -23.54 17.74
C GLU A 114 -1.96 -22.48 17.28
N HIS A 115 -1.50 -21.46 16.57
CA HIS A 115 -2.37 -20.38 16.07
C HIS A 115 -3.37 -20.86 15.01
N CYS A 116 -2.95 -21.74 14.09
CA CYS A 116 -3.88 -22.28 13.09
C CYS A 116 -4.85 -23.32 13.65
N SER A 117 -4.47 -24.00 14.74
CA SER A 117 -5.29 -25.03 15.39
C SER A 117 -5.96 -24.48 16.66
N GLU A 118 -6.13 -23.16 16.74
CA GLU A 118 -6.73 -22.50 17.90
C GLU A 118 -8.17 -23.00 18.11
N ARG A 119 -8.59 -23.06 19.38
CA ARG A 119 -9.68 -23.89 19.92
C ARG A 119 -11.08 -23.68 19.33
N ASP A 120 -11.28 -22.68 18.48
CA ASP A 120 -12.60 -22.33 17.96
C ASP A 120 -13.17 -23.38 17.00
N TYR A 121 -12.34 -24.31 16.52
CA TYR A 121 -12.74 -25.42 15.66
C TYR A 121 -12.14 -26.75 16.16
N PRO A 122 -12.84 -27.54 16.99
CA PRO A 122 -12.28 -28.71 17.69
C PRO A 122 -11.77 -29.84 16.78
N ASP A 123 -12.24 -29.90 15.53
CA ASP A 123 -11.81 -30.91 14.55
C ASP A 123 -10.77 -30.36 13.55
N TYR A 124 -10.36 -29.10 13.70
CA TYR A 124 -9.41 -28.46 12.79
C TYR A 124 -8.00 -28.48 13.38
N SER A 125 -7.15 -29.34 12.84
CA SER A 125 -5.73 -29.41 13.20
C SER A 125 -4.86 -29.14 11.98
N VAL A 126 -3.91 -28.22 12.13
CA VAL A 126 -3.00 -27.85 11.04
C VAL A 126 -1.59 -28.31 11.40
N PRO A 127 -0.98 -29.22 10.60
CA PRO A 127 0.35 -29.74 10.89
C PRO A 127 1.40 -28.63 10.84
N TRP A 128 2.47 -28.78 11.62
CA TRP A 128 3.64 -27.90 11.55
C TRP A 128 4.69 -28.42 10.55
N PRO A 129 5.35 -27.56 9.75
CA PRO A 129 5.02 -26.15 9.52
C PRO A 129 3.69 -26.04 8.79
N CYS A 130 2.86 -25.07 9.19
CA CYS A 130 1.57 -24.83 8.54
C CYS A 130 1.78 -24.21 7.15
N PRO A 131 0.76 -24.21 6.27
CA PRO A 131 0.87 -23.64 4.92
C PRO A 131 1.40 -22.20 4.89
N THR A 132 1.01 -21.36 5.85
CA THR A 132 1.51 -19.98 5.96
C THR A 132 3.02 -19.93 6.19
N ILE A 133 3.54 -20.73 7.13
CA ILE A 133 4.97 -20.73 7.45
C ILE A 133 5.77 -21.32 6.29
N ARG A 134 5.27 -22.39 5.64
CA ARG A 134 5.89 -22.93 4.43
C ARG A 134 6.00 -21.88 3.33
N ALA A 135 4.93 -21.15 3.05
CA ALA A 135 4.93 -20.11 2.02
C ALA A 135 5.87 -18.93 2.33
N LEU A 136 6.13 -18.65 3.63
CA LEU A 136 7.09 -17.63 4.03
C LEU A 136 8.54 -18.14 3.99
N ASP A 137 8.77 -19.44 4.16
CA ASP A 137 10.10 -20.09 4.17
C ASP A 137 10.56 -20.55 2.79
N GLU A 138 9.62 -20.85 1.89
CA GLU A 138 9.91 -21.13 0.49
C GLU A 138 10.38 -19.82 -0.18
N GLU A 139 11.69 -19.63 -0.28
CA GLU A 139 12.28 -18.69 -1.24
C GLU A 139 11.75 -19.07 -2.63
N GLN A 140 10.82 -18.28 -3.18
CA GLN A 140 10.56 -18.39 -4.61
C GLN A 140 11.82 -17.92 -5.36
N PRO A 141 12.30 -18.71 -6.33
CA PRO A 141 13.54 -18.44 -7.06
C PRO A 141 13.53 -17.11 -7.82
#